data_AF-A0A925F2F0-F1
#
_entry.id   AF-A0A925F2F0-F1
#
_cell.length_a   1.000
_cell.length_b   1.000
_cell.length_c   1.000
_cell.angle_alpha   90.00
_cell.angle_beta   90.00
_cell.angle_gamma   90.00
#
_symmetry.space_group_name_H-M   'P 1'
#
loop_
_entity.id
_entity.type
_entity.pdbx_description
1 polymer ?
#
loop_
_entity_poly.entity_id
_entity_poly.type
_entity_poly.pdbx_seq_one_letter_code
_entity_poly.pdbx_strand_id
1 'polypeptide(L)'
;MQLKLRSQSEGLSFPRDNIACFIYSRNFNGYTRHELSHIISINLWGKSALWIEEGFATLTDESFQTESFHKQTRNILNTKDFIPVELLFTKFNQFNGNWFRYVETASLLRFIKEKYGIDGIKTVWRNKALFLEDRSQDDLIKEWIKMLEKPIS
;
A
#
# COMPACT_ATOMS: atom_id res chain seq x y z
N MET A 1 5.72 -31.28 10.97
CA MET A 1 5.06 -29.96 11.01
C MET A 1 4.80 -29.51 9.57
N GLN A 2 3.56 -29.57 9.10
CA GLN A 2 3.21 -29.17 7.73
C GLN A 2 2.81 -27.68 7.77
N LEU A 3 3.65 -26.81 7.21
CA LEU A 3 3.30 -25.42 6.97
C LEU A 3 2.25 -25.38 5.85
N LYS A 4 0.96 -25.33 6.24
CA LYS A 4 -0.12 -24.95 5.32
C LYS A 4 0.02 -23.45 5.04
N LEU A 5 0.73 -23.11 3.97
CA LEU A 5 0.68 -21.76 3.38
C LEU A 5 -0.75 -21.53 2.89
N ARG A 6 -1.50 -20.71 3.63
CA ARG A 6 -2.95 -20.47 3.43
C ARG A 6 -3.24 -19.19 2.64
N SER A 7 -2.25 -18.66 1.92
CA SER A 7 -2.39 -17.45 1.12
C SER A 7 -1.80 -17.68 -0.27
N GLN A 8 -2.49 -17.17 -1.29
CA GLN A 8 -1.86 -16.86 -2.59
C GLN A 8 -0.91 -15.67 -2.43
N SER A 9 -0.04 -15.68 -1.43
CA SER A 9 0.93 -14.61 -1.19
C SER A 9 2.29 -15.07 -1.68
N GLU A 10 2.95 -14.15 -2.35
CA GLU A 10 4.23 -14.37 -2.99
C GLU A 10 5.42 -14.34 -2.00
N GLY A 11 5.15 -13.85 -0.79
CA GLY A 11 6.01 -13.88 0.38
C GLY A 11 5.17 -13.84 1.66
N LEU A 12 5.87 -13.91 2.79
CA LEU A 12 5.35 -13.73 4.13
C LEU A 12 6.42 -13.07 5.01
N SER A 13 6.03 -12.13 5.85
CA SER A 13 6.91 -11.52 6.85
C SER A 13 6.40 -11.77 8.28
N PHE A 14 7.34 -11.98 9.18
CA PHE A 14 7.16 -12.03 10.64
C PHE A 14 8.00 -10.91 11.26
N PRO A 15 7.49 -9.66 11.28
CA PRO A 15 8.28 -8.49 11.67
C PRO A 15 8.91 -8.60 13.07
N ARG A 16 8.17 -9.13 14.04
CA ARG A 16 8.65 -9.27 15.44
C ARG A 16 9.81 -10.25 15.58
N ASP A 17 9.88 -11.23 14.69
CA ASP A 17 10.90 -12.26 14.68
C ASP A 17 12.04 -11.91 13.70
N ASN A 18 11.92 -10.80 12.97
CA ASN A 18 12.84 -10.39 11.89
C ASN A 18 13.02 -11.45 10.80
N ILE A 19 11.95 -12.18 10.49
CA ILE A 19 11.95 -13.24 9.48
C ILE A 19 11.11 -12.81 8.28
N ALA A 20 11.67 -12.91 7.08
CA ALA A 20 10.90 -12.92 5.83
C ALA A 20 11.08 -14.27 5.13
N CYS A 21 9.99 -14.80 4.60
CA CYS A 21 9.95 -16.02 3.80
C CYS A 21 9.54 -15.65 2.38
N PHE A 22 10.33 -16.10 1.41
CA PHE A 22 10.09 -15.85 0.00
C PHE A 22 9.91 -17.16 -0.74
N ILE A 23 8.98 -17.18 -1.69
CA ILE A 23 8.93 -18.22 -2.69
C ILE A 23 9.82 -17.74 -3.84
N TYR A 24 10.73 -18.59 -4.31
CA TYR A 24 11.58 -18.28 -5.46
C TYR A 24 11.43 -19.39 -6.50
N SER A 25 11.18 -19.01 -7.76
CA SER A 25 11.21 -19.94 -8.89
C SER A 25 11.79 -19.24 -10.12
N ARG A 26 12.12 -19.98 -11.18
CA ARG A 26 12.60 -19.37 -12.44
C ARG A 26 11.61 -18.35 -13.03
N ASN A 27 10.33 -18.49 -12.71
CA ASN A 27 9.26 -17.63 -13.21
C ASN A 27 8.80 -16.61 -12.16
N PHE A 28 9.46 -16.55 -11.01
CA PHE A 28 8.96 -15.84 -9.85
C PHE A 28 10.08 -15.27 -9.00
N ASN A 29 10.15 -13.95 -8.99
CA ASN A 29 11.06 -13.21 -8.15
C ASN A 29 10.22 -12.63 -7.01
N GLY A 30 10.25 -13.27 -5.83
CA GLY A 30 9.39 -12.85 -4.72
C GLY A 30 9.58 -11.37 -4.40
N TYR A 31 8.47 -10.70 -4.02
CA TYR A 31 8.43 -9.27 -3.63
C TYR A 31 9.29 -8.99 -2.40
N THR A 32 10.61 -8.99 -2.61
CA THR A 32 11.61 -8.99 -1.55
C THR A 32 11.58 -7.68 -0.80
N ARG A 33 11.31 -6.57 -1.49
CA ARG A 33 11.19 -5.26 -0.86
C ARG A 33 9.86 -5.09 -0.13
N HIS A 34 8.73 -5.60 -0.65
CA HIS A 34 7.44 -5.61 0.06
C HIS A 34 7.56 -6.24 1.45
N GLU A 35 8.04 -7.49 1.55
CA GLU A 35 8.11 -8.17 2.85
C GLU A 35 9.18 -7.57 3.76
N LEU A 36 10.31 -7.10 3.21
CA LEU A 36 11.31 -6.38 3.99
C LEU A 36 10.77 -5.03 4.48
N SER A 37 9.91 -4.36 3.71
CA SER A 37 9.26 -3.12 4.09
C SER A 37 8.39 -3.34 5.33
N HIS A 38 7.62 -4.43 5.38
CA HIS A 38 6.87 -4.82 6.57
C HIS A 38 7.78 -4.98 7.80
N ILE A 39 8.90 -5.71 7.66
CA ILE A 39 9.83 -5.90 8.78
C ILE A 39 10.43 -4.58 9.25
N ILE A 40 10.97 -3.77 8.33
CA ILE A 40 11.67 -2.53 8.66
C ILE A 40 10.71 -1.51 9.26
N SER A 41 9.58 -1.25 8.59
CA SER A 41 8.62 -0.23 9.01
C SER A 41 7.96 -0.59 10.35
N ILE A 42 7.58 -1.85 10.57
CA ILE A 42 6.93 -2.26 11.82
C ILE A 42 7.91 -2.22 13.00
N ASN A 43 9.18 -2.59 12.80
CA ASN A 43 10.18 -2.49 13.86
C ASN A 43 10.58 -1.04 14.18
N LEU A 44 10.67 -0.17 13.17
CA LEU A 44 11.06 1.23 13.37
C LEU A 44 9.91 2.12 13.83
N TRP A 45 8.69 1.87 13.35
CA TRP A 45 7.54 2.78 13.52
C TRP A 45 6.36 2.15 14.26
N GLY A 46 6.44 0.87 14.61
CA GLY A 46 5.35 0.12 15.24
C GLY A 46 4.32 -0.39 14.25
N LYS A 47 3.30 -1.13 14.74
CA LYS A 47 2.23 -1.68 13.90
C LYS A 47 1.19 -0.62 13.52
N SER A 48 0.76 -0.59 12.27
CA SER A 48 -0.22 0.36 11.72
C SER A 48 -1.55 -0.32 11.35
N ALA A 49 -2.45 0.40 10.68
CA ALA A 49 -3.61 -0.17 10.01
C ALA A 49 -3.18 -0.92 8.74
N LEU A 50 -3.84 -2.04 8.46
CA LEU A 50 -3.42 -2.96 7.39
C LEU A 50 -3.32 -2.30 6.01
N TRP A 51 -4.26 -1.41 5.67
CA TRP A 51 -4.23 -0.70 4.39
C TRP A 51 -2.99 0.19 4.23
N ILE A 52 -2.45 0.70 5.34
CA ILE A 52 -1.23 1.51 5.38
C ILE A 52 -0.01 0.60 5.24
N GLU A 53 0.02 -0.51 5.98
CA GLU A 53 1.11 -1.49 5.95
C GLU A 53 1.29 -2.03 4.53
N GLU A 54 0.21 -2.55 3.94
CA GLU A 54 0.24 -3.10 2.58
C GLU A 54 0.46 -2.04 1.52
N GLY A 55 -0.19 -0.86 1.64
CA GLY A 55 0.00 0.22 0.68
C GLY A 55 1.45 0.74 0.68
N PHE A 56 2.09 0.85 1.85
CA PHE A 56 3.48 1.30 1.93
C PHE A 56 4.43 0.23 1.39
N ALA A 57 4.22 -1.04 1.74
CA ALA A 57 4.99 -2.15 1.20
C ALA A 57 4.88 -2.22 -0.33
N THR A 58 3.67 -2.09 -0.88
CA THR A 58 3.44 -2.03 -2.34
C THR A 58 4.11 -0.80 -2.96
N LEU A 59 4.05 0.37 -2.32
CA LEU A 59 4.73 1.57 -2.79
C LEU A 59 6.26 1.36 -2.89
N THR A 60 6.87 0.60 -1.98
CA THR A 60 8.32 0.32 -2.03
C THR A 60 8.73 -0.59 -3.19
N ASP A 61 7.77 -1.31 -3.78
CA ASP A 61 7.98 -2.14 -4.97
C ASP A 61 7.82 -1.38 -6.29
N GLU A 62 7.35 -0.13 -6.27
CA GLU A 62 7.00 0.63 -7.47
C GLU A 62 8.14 0.72 -8.51
N SER A 63 9.40 0.69 -8.07
CA SER A 63 10.56 0.75 -8.98
C SER A 63 10.66 -0.43 -9.96
N PHE A 64 9.90 -1.50 -9.73
CA PHE A 64 9.82 -2.66 -10.63
C PHE A 64 8.58 -2.66 -11.52
N GLN A 65 7.73 -1.66 -11.40
CA GLN A 65 6.53 -1.52 -12.20
C GLN A 65 6.81 -0.72 -13.47
N THR A 66 6.16 -1.10 -14.56
CA THR A 66 6.22 -0.38 -15.85
C THR A 66 5.44 0.94 -15.81
N GLU A 67 4.49 1.05 -14.88
CA GLU A 67 3.64 2.23 -14.70
C GLU A 67 3.55 2.64 -13.23
N SER A 68 3.51 3.94 -12.96
CA SER A 68 3.29 4.45 -11.59
C SER A 68 1.93 4.02 -11.06
N PHE A 69 1.82 3.84 -9.74
CA PHE A 69 0.54 3.50 -9.11
C PHE A 69 -0.50 4.61 -9.29
N HIS A 70 -0.09 5.87 -9.44
CA HIS A 70 -0.99 6.95 -9.84
C HIS A 70 -1.63 6.70 -11.21
N LYS A 71 -0.83 6.30 -12.22
CA LYS A 71 -1.34 6.01 -13.56
C LYS A 71 -2.28 4.80 -13.54
N GLN A 72 -1.89 3.72 -12.85
CA GLN A 72 -2.72 2.53 -12.71
C GLN A 72 -4.05 2.85 -12.00
N THR A 73 -4.01 3.60 -10.89
CA THR A 73 -5.22 4.01 -10.16
C THR A 73 -6.12 4.91 -11.02
N ARG A 74 -5.54 5.85 -11.77
CA ARG A 74 -6.31 6.69 -12.69
C ARG A 74 -7.06 5.86 -13.73
N ASN A 75 -6.41 4.86 -14.31
CA ASN A 75 -7.01 4.02 -15.37
C ASN A 75 -8.26 3.27 -14.87
N ILE A 76 -8.35 2.99 -13.57
CA ILE A 76 -9.51 2.31 -12.97
C ILE A 76 -10.51 3.27 -12.31
N LEU A 77 -10.18 4.56 -12.14
CA LEU A 77 -10.95 5.52 -11.33
C LEU A 77 -12.45 5.57 -11.69
N ASN A 78 -12.79 5.41 -12.97
CA ASN A 78 -14.16 5.44 -13.48
C ASN A 78 -14.71 4.05 -13.85
N THR A 79 -14.05 2.97 -13.41
CA THR A 79 -14.50 1.59 -13.60
C THR A 79 -15.06 1.03 -12.31
N LYS A 80 -15.72 -0.13 -12.41
CA LYS A 80 -16.20 -0.89 -11.25
C LYS A 80 -15.06 -1.46 -10.38
N ASP A 81 -13.82 -1.36 -10.86
CA ASP A 81 -12.66 -1.93 -10.19
C ASP A 81 -12.07 -0.97 -9.14
N PHE A 82 -12.38 0.32 -9.23
CA PHE A 82 -12.02 1.31 -8.22
C PHE A 82 -12.77 1.06 -6.92
N ILE A 83 -12.02 0.93 -5.82
CA ILE A 83 -12.58 0.64 -4.50
C ILE A 83 -12.79 1.96 -3.75
N PRO A 84 -14.03 2.25 -3.27
CA PRO A 84 -14.25 3.41 -2.42
C PRO A 84 -13.29 3.44 -1.22
N VAL A 85 -12.65 4.59 -0.99
CA VAL A 85 -11.54 4.74 -0.03
C VAL A 85 -11.96 4.34 1.39
N GLU A 86 -13.20 4.63 1.77
CA GLU A 86 -13.75 4.26 3.08
C GLU A 86 -13.76 2.73 3.27
N LEU A 87 -13.97 1.98 2.19
CA LEU A 87 -13.93 0.51 2.19
C LEU A 87 -12.48 0.00 2.24
N LEU A 88 -11.52 0.70 1.62
CA LEU A 88 -10.10 0.37 1.79
C LEU A 88 -9.68 0.51 3.25
N PHE A 89 -10.14 1.54 3.95
CA PHE A 89 -9.73 1.80 5.34
C PHE A 89 -10.36 0.83 6.34
N THR A 90 -11.63 0.48 6.14
CA THR A 90 -12.41 -0.30 7.11
C THR A 90 -12.53 -1.78 6.77
N LYS A 91 -12.40 -2.14 5.49
CA LYS A 91 -12.71 -3.48 4.96
C LYS A 91 -11.62 -4.02 4.04
N PHE A 92 -10.37 -3.57 4.17
CA PHE A 92 -9.23 -3.99 3.34
C PHE A 92 -9.17 -5.52 3.08
N ASN A 93 -9.35 -6.33 4.13
CA ASN A 93 -9.33 -7.79 4.06
C ASN A 93 -10.48 -8.43 3.25
N GLN A 94 -11.60 -7.72 3.06
CA GLN A 94 -12.73 -8.23 2.28
C GLN A 94 -12.43 -8.26 0.77
N PHE A 95 -11.40 -7.54 0.34
CA PHE A 95 -10.93 -7.48 -1.05
C PHE A 95 -9.76 -8.44 -1.34
N ASN A 96 -9.63 -9.54 -0.57
CA ASN A 96 -8.57 -10.53 -0.81
C ASN A 96 -8.64 -11.07 -2.25
N GLY A 97 -7.49 -11.06 -2.95
CA GLY A 97 -7.40 -11.44 -4.36
C GLY A 97 -7.66 -10.30 -5.36
N ASN A 98 -8.13 -9.14 -4.90
CA ASN A 98 -8.22 -7.95 -5.74
C ASN A 98 -6.91 -7.14 -5.65
N TRP A 99 -6.12 -7.13 -6.73
CA TRP A 99 -4.87 -6.38 -6.82
C TRP A 99 -5.06 -4.87 -6.67
N PHE A 100 -6.20 -4.32 -7.10
CA PHE A 100 -6.42 -2.88 -7.10
C PHE A 100 -6.42 -2.25 -5.70
N ARG A 101 -6.75 -3.01 -4.64
CA ARG A 101 -6.61 -2.49 -3.26
C ARG A 101 -5.18 -2.07 -2.92
N TYR A 102 -4.19 -2.80 -3.44
CA TYR A 102 -2.77 -2.53 -3.22
C TYR A 102 -2.33 -1.32 -4.04
N VAL A 103 -2.75 -1.27 -5.31
CA VAL A 103 -2.47 -0.16 -6.23
C VAL A 103 -3.06 1.15 -5.71
N GLU A 104 -4.31 1.16 -5.29
CA GLU A 104 -5.02 2.35 -4.80
C GLU A 104 -4.42 2.87 -3.50
N THR A 105 -4.14 1.99 -2.53
CA THR A 105 -3.51 2.40 -1.26
C THR A 105 -2.07 2.86 -1.45
N ALA A 106 -1.29 2.21 -2.33
CA ALA A 106 0.05 2.66 -2.70
C ALA A 106 0.02 4.02 -3.40
N SER A 107 -0.94 4.24 -4.30
CA SER A 107 -1.17 5.54 -4.96
C SER A 107 -1.51 6.63 -3.94
N LEU A 108 -2.41 6.36 -2.99
CA LEU A 108 -2.74 7.34 -1.94
C LEU A 108 -1.51 7.68 -1.08
N LEU A 109 -0.73 6.68 -0.65
CA LEU A 109 0.49 6.91 0.13
C LEU A 109 1.60 7.58 -0.68
N ARG A 110 1.65 7.35 -2.00
CA ARG A 110 2.53 8.08 -2.92
C ARG A 110 2.18 9.56 -2.95
N PHE A 111 0.90 9.91 -3.04
CA PHE A 111 0.44 11.30 -2.97
C PHE A 111 0.88 11.96 -1.66
N ILE A 112 0.73 11.25 -0.53
CA ILE A 112 1.23 11.73 0.76
C ILE A 112 2.75 11.93 0.74
N LYS A 113 3.51 10.98 0.20
CA LYS A 113 4.97 11.08 0.09
C LYS A 113 5.42 12.24 -0.78
N GLU A 114 4.75 12.48 -1.91
CA GLU A 114 5.09 13.55 -2.84
C GLU A 114 4.83 14.93 -2.23
N LYS A 115 3.76 15.07 -1.43
CA LYS A 115 3.37 16.35 -0.84
C LYS A 115 4.02 16.64 0.52
N TYR A 116 4.19 15.62 1.35
CA TYR A 116 4.61 15.75 2.75
C TYR A 116 5.88 14.94 3.09
N GLY A 117 6.50 14.32 2.09
CA GLY A 117 7.70 13.50 2.27
C GLY A 117 7.45 12.21 3.05
N ILE A 118 8.54 11.57 3.45
CA ILE A 118 8.48 10.34 4.25
C ILE A 118 7.87 10.58 5.63
N ASP A 119 8.01 11.79 6.18
CA ASP A 119 7.47 12.13 7.50
C ASP A 119 5.94 12.23 7.48
N GLY A 120 5.35 12.61 6.34
CA GLY A 120 3.91 12.45 6.11
C GLY A 120 3.46 10.99 6.22
N ILE A 121 4.16 10.06 5.54
CA ILE A 121 3.85 8.63 5.66
C ILE A 121 3.96 8.16 7.12
N LYS A 122 5.05 8.51 7.82
CA LYS A 122 5.23 8.13 9.23
C LYS A 122 4.11 8.67 10.13
N THR A 123 3.59 9.85 9.83
CA THR A 123 2.48 10.45 10.58
C THR A 123 1.19 9.67 10.35
N VAL A 124 0.82 9.41 9.09
CA VAL A 124 -0.33 8.56 8.73
C VAL A 124 -0.20 7.16 9.37
N TRP A 125 1.00 6.59 9.31
CA TRP A 125 1.33 5.28 9.89
C TRP A 125 1.09 5.24 11.40
N ARG A 126 1.65 6.19 12.15
CA ARG A 126 1.53 6.23 13.61
C ARG A 126 0.09 6.50 14.07
N ASN A 127 -0.63 7.35 13.31
CA ASN A 127 -2.03 7.65 13.57
C ASN A 127 -2.96 6.50 13.18
N LYS A 128 -2.48 5.56 12.34
CA LYS A 128 -3.26 4.45 11.79
C LYS A 128 -4.49 4.91 10.99
N ALA A 129 -4.44 6.14 10.49
CA ALA A 129 -5.51 6.83 9.81
C ALA A 129 -4.91 7.91 8.88
N LEU A 130 -5.65 8.30 7.84
CA LEU A 130 -5.24 9.37 6.94
C LEU A 130 -5.45 10.74 7.63
N PHE A 131 -4.53 11.08 8.52
CA PHE A 131 -4.54 12.31 9.30
C PHE A 131 -3.14 12.95 9.26
N LEU A 132 -3.06 14.19 8.78
CA LEU A 132 -1.83 14.96 8.62
C LEU A 132 -2.09 16.40 9.03
N GLU A 133 -1.32 16.91 10.00
CA GLU A 133 -1.44 18.28 10.49
C GLU A 133 -2.90 18.62 10.84
N ASP A 134 -3.42 19.74 10.33
CA ASP A 134 -4.80 20.21 10.48
C ASP A 134 -5.69 19.81 9.28
N ARG A 135 -5.27 18.85 8.46
CA ARG A 135 -6.01 18.43 7.26
C ARG A 135 -6.96 17.29 7.57
N SER A 136 -8.22 17.44 7.16
CA SER A 136 -9.19 16.35 7.25
C SER A 136 -8.87 15.23 6.26
N GLN A 137 -9.27 14.01 6.61
CA GLN A 137 -9.19 12.84 5.72
C GLN A 137 -9.87 13.14 4.37
N ASP A 138 -11.05 13.74 4.40
CA ASP A 138 -11.83 14.05 3.20
C ASP A 138 -11.11 15.04 2.28
N ASP A 139 -10.42 16.04 2.84
CA ASP A 139 -9.66 16.99 2.04
C ASP A 139 -8.48 16.32 1.35
N LEU A 140 -7.76 15.44 2.05
CA LEU A 140 -6.64 14.69 1.48
C LEU A 140 -7.12 13.75 0.38
N ILE A 141 -8.25 13.06 0.57
CA ILE A 141 -8.86 12.19 -0.45
C ILE A 141 -9.29 13.02 -1.66
N LYS A 142 -10.01 14.13 -1.46
CA LYS A 142 -10.46 15.00 -2.57
C LYS A 142 -9.28 15.54 -3.38
N GLU A 143 -8.21 15.96 -2.73
CA GLU A 143 -7.00 16.42 -3.42
C GLU A 143 -6.32 15.31 -4.21
N TRP A 144 -6.22 14.11 -3.63
CA TRP A 144 -5.67 12.93 -4.31
C TRP A 144 -6.49 12.54 -5.55
N ILE A 145 -7.81 12.46 -5.42
CA ILE A 145 -8.71 12.18 -6.56
C ILE A 145 -8.56 13.25 -7.65
N LYS A 146 -8.55 14.53 -7.28
CA LYS A 146 -8.35 15.64 -8.22
C LYS A 146 -6.99 15.56 -8.94
N MET A 147 -5.95 15.08 -8.26
CA MET A 147 -4.64 14.84 -8.87
C MET A 147 -4.72 13.67 -9.87
N LEU A 148 -5.45 12.60 -9.55
CA LEU A 148 -5.66 11.48 -10.46
C LEU A 148 -6.45 11.88 -11.71
N GLU A 149 -7.38 12.83 -11.64
CA GLU A 149 -8.17 13.28 -12.79
C GLU A 149 -7.37 14.10 -13.82
N LYS A 150 -6.22 14.67 -13.43
CA LYS A 150 -5.39 15.48 -14.35
C LYS A 150 -4.71 14.59 -15.40
N PRO A 151 -4.76 14.92 -16.70
CA PRO A 151 -3.93 14.27 -17.71
C PRO A 151 -2.43 14.41 -17.35
N ILE A 152 -1.62 13.36 -17.57
CA ILE A 152 -0.15 13.53 -17.57
C ILE A 152 0.20 14.15 -18.92
N SER A 153 0.84 15.33 -18.89
CA SER A 153 1.44 15.99 -20.05
C SER A 153 2.56 15.16 -20.66
#